data_AF-A0A090WX77-F1
#
_entry.id   AF-A0A090WX77-F1
#
_cell.length_a   1.000
_cell.length_b   1.000
_cell.length_c   1.000
_cell.angle_alpha   90.00
_cell.angle_beta   90.00
_cell.angle_gamma   90.00
#
_symmetry.space_group_name_H-M   'P 1'
#
loop_
_entity.id
_entity.type
_entity.pdbx_description
1 polymer ?
#
loop_
_entity_poly.entity_id
_entity_poly.type
_entity_poly.pdbx_seq_one_letter_code
_entity_poly.pdbx_strand_id
1 'polypeptide(L)'
;MLKLFYVKNLFLFGRKFFRHREVGYFYESYTLVTCKLKNRTYEKIGTLILLLISSNIFGQNLSECGIDNNPKLTQVESEYLNAYLNEKLNGFDFKDKKVIFITGNSGNRIGTKKEYFEHIKKWDEKNSKVATGIDILTNEQKSESGGYDVIVTYWVKVLTEKRKNKILIGIKANR
;
A
#
# COMPACT_ATOMS: atom_id res chain seq x y z
N MET A 1 -18.80 -42.80 40.17
CA MET A 1 -19.27 -44.13 40.64
C MET A 1 -18.51 -45.19 39.83
N LEU A 2 -17.78 -46.08 40.50
CA LEU A 2 -16.84 -47.05 39.94
C LEU A 2 -17.43 -47.94 38.84
N LYS A 3 -16.58 -48.41 37.92
CA LYS A 3 -16.33 -49.87 37.75
C LYS A 3 -15.08 -50.16 36.92
N LEU A 4 -14.18 -50.93 37.54
CA LEU A 4 -13.14 -51.71 36.89
C LEU A 4 -13.77 -52.67 35.86
N PHE A 5 -13.06 -52.90 34.75
CA PHE A 5 -13.14 -54.17 34.04
C PHE A 5 -11.74 -54.72 33.77
N TYR A 6 -11.67 -56.03 33.92
CA TYR A 6 -10.53 -56.91 34.10
C TYR A 6 -10.40 -57.79 32.84
N VAL A 7 -9.28 -58.53 32.73
CA VAL A 7 -9.08 -59.82 32.02
C VAL A 7 -8.35 -59.85 30.66
N LYS A 8 -7.12 -60.38 30.76
CA LYS A 8 -6.36 -61.36 29.92
C LYS A 8 -6.19 -61.11 28.41
N ASN A 9 -4.93 -61.14 27.98
CA ASN A 9 -4.46 -62.33 27.25
C ASN A 9 -2.94 -62.53 27.34
N LEU A 10 -2.60 -63.77 27.70
CA LEU A 10 -1.29 -64.36 27.82
C LEU A 10 -0.99 -65.03 26.48
N PHE A 11 0.11 -64.70 25.81
CA PHE A 11 0.68 -65.59 24.80
C PHE A 11 2.19 -65.68 24.96
N LEU A 12 2.62 -66.89 25.29
CA LEU A 12 4.01 -67.31 25.51
C LEU A 12 4.61 -67.76 24.18
N PHE A 13 5.78 -67.21 23.83
CA PHE A 13 6.79 -67.83 22.97
C PHE A 13 8.06 -66.99 23.22
N GLY A 14 9.24 -67.48 23.59
CA GLY A 14 9.84 -68.80 23.66
C GLY A 14 11.34 -68.56 23.42
N ARG A 15 12.16 -68.64 24.50
CA ARG A 15 13.61 -68.97 24.63
C ARG A 15 14.53 -68.68 23.41
N LYS A 16 15.73 -68.07 23.52
CA LYS A 16 16.90 -68.39 24.37
C LYS A 16 18.04 -67.37 24.03
N PHE A 17 18.68 -66.74 25.04
CA PHE A 17 20.11 -66.90 25.42
C PHE A 17 21.14 -65.90 24.81
N PHE A 18 21.56 -64.86 25.56
CA PHE A 18 22.92 -64.71 26.14
C PHE A 18 23.08 -63.42 27.01
N ARG A 19 23.99 -63.55 27.98
CA ARG A 19 24.34 -62.78 29.20
C ARG A 19 24.46 -61.23 29.20
N HIS A 20 23.94 -60.66 30.31
CA HIS A 20 24.51 -59.68 31.27
C HIS A 20 25.34 -58.48 30.77
N ARG A 21 24.86 -57.25 31.05
CA ARG A 21 25.30 -56.43 32.22
C ARG A 21 24.37 -55.23 32.40
N GLU A 22 23.83 -55.07 33.60
CA GLU A 22 22.98 -53.97 34.04
C GLU A 22 23.79 -52.69 34.26
N VAL A 23 23.25 -51.54 33.87
CA VAL A 23 23.17 -50.35 34.74
C VAL A 23 21.90 -49.59 34.33
N GLY A 24 20.93 -49.52 35.23
CA GLY A 24 19.68 -48.78 35.00
C GLY A 24 19.82 -47.32 35.41
N TYR A 25 19.06 -46.43 34.74
CA TYR A 25 18.40 -45.30 35.38
C TYR A 25 17.02 -45.12 34.77
N PHE A 26 16.08 -44.91 35.67
CA PHE A 26 14.65 -44.73 35.52
C PHE A 26 14.32 -43.32 34.95
N TYR A 27 13.04 -43.00 34.85
CA TYR A 27 12.39 -41.69 34.63
C TYR A 27 11.70 -41.48 33.28
N GLU A 28 10.49 -40.94 33.44
CA GLU A 28 9.31 -41.10 32.62
C GLU A 28 9.29 -40.25 31.34
N SER A 29 8.46 -40.74 30.43
CA SER A 29 7.86 -40.03 29.31
C SER A 29 7.33 -38.63 29.66
N TYR A 30 8.02 -37.58 29.21
CA TYR A 30 7.44 -36.24 29.06
C TYR A 30 7.01 -36.03 27.60
N THR A 31 5.77 -36.43 27.36
CA THR A 31 4.73 -35.63 26.68
C THR A 31 5.18 -34.67 25.54
N LEU A 32 4.80 -35.09 24.33
CA LEU A 32 4.55 -34.30 23.11
C LEU A 32 3.55 -33.14 23.34
N VAL A 33 3.90 -32.10 24.11
CA VAL A 33 3.05 -30.91 24.31
C VAL A 33 3.73 -29.60 23.87
N THR A 34 4.90 -29.65 23.23
CA THR A 34 5.55 -28.44 22.70
C THR A 34 5.31 -28.19 21.21
N CYS A 35 4.71 -29.13 20.47
CA CYS A 35 4.65 -29.02 19.00
C CYS A 35 3.39 -28.32 18.45
N LYS A 36 2.29 -28.17 19.22
CA LYS A 36 1.00 -27.67 18.68
C LYS A 36 0.73 -26.17 18.88
N LEU A 37 1.43 -25.51 19.80
CA LEU A 37 1.27 -24.07 20.04
C LEU A 37 2.14 -23.21 19.12
N LYS A 38 3.23 -23.77 18.57
CA LYS A 38 4.15 -23.05 17.69
C LYS A 38 3.53 -22.75 16.33
N ASN A 39 2.73 -23.66 15.75
CA ASN A 39 2.23 -23.46 14.38
C ASN A 39 1.18 -22.33 14.24
N ARG A 40 0.42 -22.01 15.29
CA ARG A 40 -0.67 -21.02 15.22
C ARG A 40 -0.18 -19.56 15.25
N THR A 41 1.00 -19.29 15.83
CA THR A 41 1.62 -17.96 15.83
C THR A 41 2.32 -17.65 14.51
N TYR A 42 2.91 -18.66 13.84
CA TYR A 42 3.61 -18.47 12.57
C TYR A 42 2.65 -18.15 11.41
N GLU A 43 1.43 -18.72 11.40
CA GLU A 43 0.41 -18.34 10.40
C GLU A 43 -0.01 -16.88 10.56
N LYS A 44 -0.24 -16.41 11.79
CA LYS A 44 -0.65 -15.01 12.04
C LYS A 44 0.46 -14.00 11.74
N ILE A 45 1.71 -14.34 12.09
CA ILE A 45 2.88 -13.52 11.78
C ILE A 45 3.13 -13.49 10.28
N GLY A 46 2.97 -14.62 9.57
CA GLY A 46 3.08 -14.68 8.11
C GLY A 46 2.07 -13.77 7.41
N THR A 47 0.81 -13.78 7.84
CA THR A 47 -0.23 -12.86 7.31
C THR A 47 0.09 -11.40 7.62
N LEU A 48 0.62 -11.09 8.80
CA LEU A 48 1.02 -9.72 9.17
C LEU A 48 2.20 -9.24 8.32
N ILE A 49 3.18 -10.09 8.06
CA ILE A 49 4.33 -9.79 7.19
C ILE A 49 3.86 -9.57 5.73
N LEU A 50 2.94 -10.40 5.21
CA LEU A 50 2.36 -10.24 3.87
C LEU A 50 1.59 -8.90 3.71
N LEU A 51 0.86 -8.49 4.75
CA LEU A 51 0.20 -7.18 4.81
C LEU A 51 1.21 -6.02 4.78
N LEU A 52 2.32 -6.13 5.51
CA LEU A 52 3.37 -5.11 5.56
C LEU A 52 4.19 -5.03 4.27
N ILE A 53 4.32 -6.11 3.50
CA ILE A 53 4.99 -6.10 2.20
C ILE A 53 4.13 -5.39 1.15
N SER A 54 2.81 -5.58 1.18
CA SER A 54 1.90 -4.96 0.21
C SER A 54 1.87 -3.43 0.26
N SER A 55 2.04 -2.82 1.44
CA SER A 55 2.06 -1.36 1.59
C SER A 55 3.34 -0.70 1.05
N ASN A 56 4.45 -1.44 0.90
CA ASN A 56 5.73 -0.90 0.46
C ASN A 56 5.95 -0.95 -1.06
N ILE A 57 5.04 -1.54 -1.83
CA ILE A 57 5.19 -1.67 -3.29
C ILE A 57 5.00 -0.31 -4.00
N PHE A 58 4.41 0.69 -3.34
CA PHE A 58 4.10 1.97 -3.95
C PHE A 58 5.30 2.92 -4.14
N GLY A 59 6.45 2.61 -3.54
CA GLY A 59 7.66 3.44 -3.63
C GLY A 59 8.52 3.23 -4.87
N GLN A 60 8.22 2.26 -5.74
CA GLN A 60 9.22 1.78 -6.71
C GLN A 60 9.40 2.65 -7.96
N ASN A 61 8.47 3.55 -8.30
CA ASN A 61 8.52 4.28 -9.58
C ASN A 61 8.52 5.82 -9.45
N LEU A 62 8.79 6.38 -8.27
CA LEU A 62 8.84 7.84 -8.11
C LEU A 62 9.96 8.47 -8.94
N SER A 63 11.08 7.77 -9.15
CA SER A 63 12.19 8.20 -10.01
C SER A 63 11.76 8.49 -11.45
N GLU A 64 10.83 7.70 -11.98
CA GLU A 64 10.31 7.79 -13.35
C GLU A 64 9.20 8.85 -13.52
N CYS A 65 8.74 9.45 -12.43
CA CYS A 65 7.69 10.47 -12.48
C CYS A 65 8.26 11.88 -12.70
N GLY A 66 7.55 12.71 -13.48
CA GLY A 66 7.88 14.13 -13.67
C GLY A 66 9.10 14.40 -14.56
N ILE A 67 9.36 13.52 -15.52
CA ILE A 67 10.47 13.67 -16.47
C ILE A 67 10.23 14.86 -17.42
N ASP A 68 8.98 15.06 -17.83
CA ASP A 68 8.56 16.12 -18.75
C ASP A 68 7.45 17.01 -18.16
N ASN A 69 7.07 18.03 -18.93
CA ASN A 69 5.98 18.96 -18.60
C ASN A 69 4.73 18.74 -19.47
N ASN A 70 4.58 17.56 -20.08
CA ASN A 70 3.38 17.24 -20.83
C ASN A 70 2.19 17.16 -19.85
N PRO A 71 1.08 17.88 -20.10
CA PRO A 71 -0.08 17.85 -19.22
C PRO A 71 -0.77 16.49 -19.17
N LYS A 72 -0.61 15.63 -20.18
CA LYS A 72 -1.12 14.25 -20.13
C LYS A 72 -0.18 13.41 -19.26
N LEU A 73 -0.75 12.71 -18.29
CA LEU A 73 0.02 11.78 -17.45
C LEU A 73 0.44 10.55 -18.26
N THR A 74 1.65 10.07 -17.99
CA THR A 74 2.07 8.73 -18.43
C THR A 74 1.38 7.66 -17.59
N GLN A 75 1.44 6.40 -18.04
CA GLN A 75 0.90 5.28 -17.26
C GLN A 75 1.53 5.22 -15.86
N VAL A 76 2.86 5.29 -15.79
CA VAL A 76 3.61 5.25 -14.53
C VAL A 76 3.21 6.40 -13.60
N GLU A 77 3.09 7.62 -14.13
CA GLU A 77 2.66 8.78 -13.34
C GLU A 77 1.22 8.62 -12.84
N SER A 78 0.32 8.08 -13.66
CA SER A 78 -1.08 7.87 -13.27
C SER A 78 -1.22 6.81 -12.19
N GLU A 79 -0.51 5.68 -12.31
CA GLU A 79 -0.48 4.63 -11.29
C GLU A 79 0.11 5.16 -9.99
N TYR A 80 1.21 5.93 -10.09
CA TYR A 80 1.82 6.58 -8.93
C TYR A 80 0.83 7.51 -8.22
N LEU A 81 0.16 8.42 -8.94
CA LEU A 81 -0.77 9.38 -8.33
C LEU A 81 -2.05 8.72 -7.79
N ASN A 82 -2.51 7.64 -8.41
CA ASN A 82 -3.64 6.86 -7.92
C ASN A 82 -3.35 6.27 -6.54
N ALA A 83 -2.16 5.69 -6.37
CA ALA A 83 -1.58 5.36 -5.06
C ALA A 83 -1.44 6.55 -4.11
N TYR A 84 -0.74 7.53 -4.67
CA TYR A 84 -0.45 8.88 -4.22
C TYR A 84 -1.51 9.41 -3.25
N LEU A 85 -2.69 9.49 -3.85
CA LEU A 85 -3.84 10.25 -3.41
C LEU A 85 -5.05 9.37 -3.22
N ASN A 86 -4.88 8.05 -3.00
CA ASN A 86 -5.98 7.08 -2.89
C ASN A 86 -7.13 7.55 -1.97
N GLU A 87 -6.77 8.11 -0.81
CA GLU A 87 -7.71 8.65 0.19
C GLU A 87 -8.54 9.85 -0.31
N LYS A 88 -8.11 10.53 -1.39
CA LYS A 88 -8.73 11.75 -1.92
C LYS A 88 -9.44 11.55 -3.26
N LEU A 89 -9.27 10.38 -3.89
CA LEU A 89 -9.73 10.15 -5.26
C LEU A 89 -11.23 9.90 -5.36
N ASN A 90 -11.87 9.35 -4.32
CA ASN A 90 -13.30 9.00 -4.34
C ASN A 90 -13.71 8.21 -5.61
N GLY A 91 -12.84 7.29 -6.08
CA GLY A 91 -13.07 6.49 -7.28
C GLY A 91 -12.63 7.12 -8.60
N PHE A 92 -12.06 8.33 -8.59
CA PHE A 92 -11.42 8.91 -9.78
C PHE A 92 -10.13 8.16 -10.14
N ASP A 93 -9.86 8.02 -11.44
CA ASP A 93 -8.66 7.40 -11.98
C ASP A 93 -7.90 8.39 -12.87
N PHE A 94 -6.61 8.59 -12.57
CA PHE A 94 -5.69 9.43 -13.33
C PHE A 94 -5.26 8.85 -14.68
N LYS A 95 -5.61 7.60 -15.00
CA LYS A 95 -5.23 6.96 -16.26
C LYS A 95 -5.68 7.77 -17.49
N ASP A 96 -4.72 8.05 -18.37
CA ASP A 96 -4.90 8.83 -19.60
C ASP A 96 -5.45 10.26 -19.41
N LYS A 97 -5.42 10.80 -18.20
CA LYS A 97 -5.96 12.13 -17.89
C LYS A 97 -4.98 13.25 -18.15
N LYS A 98 -5.51 14.41 -18.52
CA LYS A 98 -4.79 15.69 -18.58
C LYS A 98 -4.99 16.47 -17.29
N VAL A 99 -3.88 16.88 -16.69
CA VAL A 99 -3.86 17.48 -15.35
C VAL A 99 -3.34 18.91 -15.38
N ILE A 100 -4.04 19.81 -14.67
CA ILE A 100 -3.56 21.15 -14.40
C ILE A 100 -2.93 21.15 -13.00
N PHE A 101 -1.68 21.57 -12.89
CA PHE A 101 -1.02 21.72 -11.60
C PHE A 101 -1.12 23.18 -11.12
N ILE A 102 -1.64 23.39 -9.91
CA ILE A 102 -1.81 24.72 -9.32
C ILE A 102 -1.09 24.79 -7.97
N THR A 103 -0.40 25.89 -7.72
CA THR A 103 0.38 26.09 -6.50
C THR A 103 0.33 27.51 -5.96
N GLY A 104 1.03 27.70 -4.85
CA GLY A 104 1.07 28.92 -4.05
C GLY A 104 -0.07 28.95 -3.03
N ASN A 105 0.19 29.60 -1.91
CA ASN A 105 -0.76 29.67 -0.78
C ASN A 105 -2.19 30.08 -1.19
N SER A 106 -2.33 30.94 -2.21
CA SER A 106 -3.59 31.43 -2.76
C SER A 106 -4.14 30.66 -3.97
N GLY A 107 -3.40 29.71 -4.52
CA GLY A 107 -3.81 28.93 -5.70
C GLY A 107 -3.87 29.73 -6.99
N ASN A 108 -3.01 30.73 -7.15
CA ASN A 108 -3.01 31.63 -8.31
C ASN A 108 -1.91 31.31 -9.34
N ARG A 109 -0.98 30.39 -9.02
CA ARG A 109 0.15 30.06 -9.89
C ARG A 109 -0.09 28.70 -10.53
N ILE A 110 0.06 28.63 -11.86
CA ILE A 110 0.12 27.35 -12.57
C ILE A 110 1.53 26.80 -12.38
N GLY A 111 1.61 25.62 -11.77
CA GLY A 111 2.84 24.86 -11.62
C GLY A 111 3.07 23.95 -12.81
N THR A 112 4.29 23.43 -12.92
CA THR A 112 4.61 22.42 -13.94
C THR A 112 4.49 21.01 -13.37
N LYS A 113 4.27 20.02 -14.24
CA LYS A 113 4.21 18.61 -13.84
C LYS A 113 5.51 18.18 -13.15
N LYS A 114 6.65 18.53 -13.77
CA LYS A 114 7.98 18.27 -13.22
C LYS A 114 8.17 18.87 -11.82
N GLU A 115 7.82 20.14 -11.64
CA GLU A 115 7.92 20.82 -10.34
C GLU A 115 7.12 20.11 -9.25
N TYR A 116 5.90 19.67 -9.57
CA TYR A 116 5.06 18.94 -8.62
C TYR A 116 5.71 17.62 -8.16
N PHE A 117 6.21 16.81 -9.10
CA PHE A 117 6.88 15.55 -8.76
C PHE A 117 8.23 15.76 -8.06
N GLU A 118 8.97 16.83 -8.37
CA GLU A 118 10.17 17.21 -7.61
C GLU A 118 9.84 17.52 -6.15
N HIS A 119 8.71 18.20 -5.89
CA HIS A 119 8.25 18.39 -4.53
C HIS A 119 7.89 17.06 -3.84
N ILE A 120 7.21 16.15 -4.53
CA ILE A 120 6.91 14.83 -3.97
C ILE A 120 8.21 14.12 -3.57
N LYS A 121 9.20 14.03 -4.46
CA LYS A 121 10.53 13.45 -4.20
C LYS A 121 11.18 14.04 -2.93
N LYS A 122 11.24 15.37 -2.85
CA LYS A 122 11.87 16.08 -1.72
C LYS A 122 11.17 15.85 -0.38
N TRP A 123 9.85 15.67 -0.37
CA TRP A 123 9.10 15.40 0.86
C TRP A 123 9.09 13.93 1.23
N ASP A 124 9.15 13.04 0.23
CA ASP A 124 9.30 11.60 0.41
C ASP A 124 10.62 11.26 1.12
N GLU A 125 11.73 11.92 0.74
CA GLU A 125 13.02 11.85 1.46
C GLU A 125 12.91 12.21 2.95
N LYS A 126 11.90 13.00 3.32
CA LYS A 126 11.62 13.42 4.70
C LYS A 126 10.54 12.58 5.36
N ASN A 127 10.14 11.45 4.77
CA ASN A 127 9.03 10.61 5.19
C ASN A 127 7.73 11.39 5.41
N SER A 128 7.44 12.31 4.49
CA SER A 128 6.30 13.23 4.59
C SER A 128 5.63 13.42 3.23
N LYS A 129 4.46 14.06 3.21
CA LYS A 129 3.62 14.20 2.01
C LYS A 129 3.38 15.66 1.67
N VAL A 130 3.36 15.94 0.37
CA VAL A 130 2.94 17.24 -0.14
C VAL A 130 1.44 17.43 0.09
N ALA A 131 1.07 18.51 0.76
CA ALA A 131 -0.32 18.92 0.91
C ALA A 131 -0.96 19.16 -0.47
N THR A 132 -1.69 18.16 -0.94
CA THR A 132 -2.28 18.09 -2.28
C THR A 132 -3.80 18.07 -2.21
N GLY A 133 -4.49 18.81 -3.07
CA GLY A 133 -5.95 18.72 -3.27
C GLY A 133 -6.29 18.33 -4.71
N ILE A 134 -7.42 17.66 -4.91
CA ILE A 134 -7.92 17.23 -6.22
C ILE A 134 -9.26 17.92 -6.47
N ASP A 135 -9.43 18.47 -7.67
CA ASP A 135 -10.68 19.05 -8.13
C ASP A 135 -10.97 18.58 -9.57
N ILE A 136 -11.94 17.67 -9.68
CA ILE A 136 -12.31 17.02 -10.94
C ILE A 136 -13.16 17.98 -11.77
N LEU A 137 -12.78 18.20 -13.03
CA LEU A 137 -13.48 19.14 -13.89
C LEU A 137 -14.76 18.51 -14.46
N THR A 138 -15.81 19.31 -14.53
CA THR A 138 -17.04 18.93 -15.25
C THR A 138 -16.76 18.88 -16.75
N ASN A 139 -17.67 18.27 -17.53
CA ASN A 139 -17.55 18.23 -18.99
C ASN A 139 -17.49 19.64 -19.61
N GLU A 140 -18.21 20.61 -19.04
CA GLU A 140 -18.19 22.02 -19.45
C GLU A 140 -16.81 22.63 -19.19
N GLN A 141 -16.30 22.50 -17.96
CA GLN A 141 -14.97 22.99 -17.57
C GLN A 141 -13.84 22.33 -18.36
N LYS A 142 -13.99 21.05 -18.70
CA LYS A 142 -13.07 20.32 -19.57
C LYS A 142 -13.05 20.93 -20.98
N SER A 143 -14.21 21.25 -21.55
CA SER A 143 -14.28 21.93 -22.85
C SER A 143 -13.65 23.32 -22.79
N GLU A 144 -13.95 24.09 -21.74
CA GLU A 144 -13.42 25.45 -21.55
C GLU A 144 -11.91 25.49 -21.34
N SER A 145 -11.34 24.48 -20.69
CA SER A 145 -9.90 24.39 -20.45
C SER A 145 -9.08 23.84 -21.63
N GLY A 146 -9.73 23.46 -22.74
CA GLY A 146 -9.05 22.81 -23.87
C GLY A 146 -8.80 21.32 -23.66
N GLY A 147 -9.62 20.67 -22.84
CA GLY A 147 -9.67 19.23 -22.65
C GLY A 147 -8.94 18.71 -21.42
N TYR A 148 -8.74 19.52 -20.37
CA TYR A 148 -8.21 19.03 -19.10
C TYR A 148 -9.28 18.31 -18.29
N ASP A 149 -8.89 17.26 -17.56
CA ASP A 149 -9.82 16.43 -16.81
C ASP A 149 -9.88 16.81 -15.33
N VAL A 150 -8.77 17.30 -14.77
CA VAL A 150 -8.63 17.47 -13.33
C VAL A 150 -7.60 18.54 -12.99
N ILE A 151 -7.83 19.23 -11.89
CA ILE A 151 -6.88 20.13 -11.24
C ILE A 151 -6.25 19.40 -10.05
N VAL A 152 -4.92 19.40 -10.00
CA VAL A 152 -4.14 19.00 -8.84
C VAL A 152 -3.53 20.25 -8.22
N THR A 153 -3.94 20.56 -7.00
CA THR A 153 -3.41 21.68 -6.22
C THR A 153 -2.32 21.19 -5.28
N TYR A 154 -1.26 21.97 -5.07
CA TYR A 154 -0.24 21.67 -4.07
C TYR A 154 0.19 22.93 -3.32
N TRP A 155 0.22 22.87 -1.98
CA TRP A 155 0.52 24.00 -1.09
C TRP A 155 -0.49 25.15 -1.21
N VAL A 156 -1.72 24.81 -1.63
CA VAL A 156 -2.86 25.72 -1.73
C VAL A 156 -3.77 25.48 -0.54
N LYS A 157 -4.19 26.55 0.16
CA LYS A 157 -5.14 26.43 1.27
C LYS A 157 -6.58 26.25 0.79
N VAL A 158 -7.01 27.13 -0.12
CA VAL A 158 -8.37 27.14 -0.69
C VAL A 158 -8.29 27.61 -2.13
N LEU A 159 -8.80 26.80 -3.06
CA LEU A 159 -9.07 27.19 -4.43
C LEU A 159 -10.54 27.59 -4.54
N THR A 160 -10.81 28.87 -4.81
CA THR A 160 -12.19 29.36 -4.99
C THR A 160 -12.64 29.22 -6.44
N GLU A 161 -13.95 29.05 -6.68
CA GLU A 161 -14.51 28.95 -8.03
C GLU A 161 -14.11 30.13 -8.94
N LYS A 162 -14.10 31.35 -8.39
CA LYS A 162 -13.65 32.53 -9.14
C LYS A 162 -12.20 32.39 -9.64
N ARG A 163 -11.30 31.82 -8.82
CA ARG A 163 -9.90 31.60 -9.20
C ARG A 163 -9.77 30.44 -10.18
N LYS A 164 -10.47 29.34 -9.93
CA LYS A 164 -10.58 28.20 -10.84
C LYS A 164 -10.97 28.67 -12.24
N ASN A 165 -12.08 29.39 -12.37
CA ASN A 165 -12.57 29.89 -13.65
C ASN A 165 -11.56 30.83 -14.34
N LYS A 166 -10.93 31.72 -13.58
CA LYS A 166 -9.86 32.59 -14.13
C LYS A 166 -8.70 31.78 -14.71
N ILE A 167 -8.30 30.69 -14.05
CA ILE A 167 -7.22 29.81 -14.50
C ILE A 167 -7.64 29.03 -15.75
N LEU A 168 -8.84 28.45 -15.78
CA LEU A 168 -9.33 27.71 -16.94
C LEU A 168 -9.38 28.59 -18.20
N ILE A 169 -9.92 29.82 -18.08
CA ILE A 169 -9.96 30.79 -19.16
C ILE A 169 -8.54 31.19 -19.61
N GLY A 170 -7.64 31.43 -18.65
CA GLY A 170 -6.25 31.79 -18.94
C GLY A 170 -5.48 30.68 -19.69
N ILE A 171 -5.73 29.41 -19.37
CA ILE A 171 -5.12 28.27 -20.06
C ILE A 171 -5.63 28.17 -21.50
N LYS A 172 -6.94 28.38 -21.71
CA LYS A 172 -7.53 28.36 -23.05
C LYS A 172 -6.96 29.44 -23.97
N ALA A 173 -6.75 30.64 -23.44
CA ALA A 173 -6.28 31.78 -24.21
C ALA A 173 -4.81 31.68 -24.66
N ASN A 174 -3.98 30.91 -23.94
CA ASN A 174 -2.55 30.74 -24.23
C ASN A 174 -2.24 29.58 -25.18
N ARG A 175 -3.26 29.02 -25.85
CA ARG A 175 -3.17 27.82 -26.67
C ARG A 175 -3.59 28.11 -28.10
#